data_AF-A0A2V9GQW0-F1
#
_entry.id   AF-A0A2V9GQW0-F1
#
_cell.length_a   1.000
_cell.length_b   1.000
_cell.length_c   1.000
_cell.angle_alpha   90.00
_cell.angle_beta   90.00
_cell.angle_gamma   90.00
#
_symmetry.space_group_name_H-M   'P 1'
#
loop_
_entity.id
_entity.type
_entity.pdbx_description
1 polymer ?
#
loop_
_entity_poly.entity_id
_entity_poly.type
_entity_poly.pdbx_seq_one_letter_code
_entity_poly.pdbx_strand_id
1 'polypeptide(L)'
;MIMVNGVNRLHEHPATLFALVFFALALSAIPAVRQRAVSRDPAELARGKPQPKILARPAGAVARQAVDEKSMRALIGKLVACGTRLTLSSWTDSKRGIGCGREVIVARFNEIAKDSGGKLQVVVDKFESTSERTSGKPMPLENVYAILPGSDAKLAKIIFIVSGHFDSRPSNVMDPEADAPGADDDASGVAVSAECARLLSKAGANGRGRYRATILFAAVFWSG
;
A
#
# COMPACT_ATOMS: atom_id res chain seq x y z
N MET A 1 46.09 -25.83 -59.34
CA MET A 1 46.69 -26.78 -58.37
C MET A 1 45.54 -27.20 -57.44
N ILE A 2 44.63 -28.13 -57.77
CA ILE A 2 44.75 -29.59 -58.09
C ILE A 2 45.55 -30.29 -56.98
N MET A 3 45.13 -31.31 -56.22
CA MET A 3 44.05 -32.36 -56.26
C MET A 3 43.31 -32.41 -54.90
N VAL A 4 42.03 -32.79 -54.71
CA VAL A 4 41.15 -33.91 -55.15
C VAL A 4 41.45 -35.27 -54.49
N ASN A 5 40.46 -35.81 -53.75
CA ASN A 5 39.92 -37.19 -53.77
C ASN A 5 39.11 -37.42 -52.48
N GLY A 6 37.90 -37.98 -52.44
CA GLY A 6 36.96 -38.51 -53.43
C GLY A 6 35.75 -39.07 -52.63
N VAL A 7 34.49 -38.84 -53.06
CA VAL A 7 33.65 -39.77 -53.87
C VAL A 7 33.02 -40.87 -52.98
N ASN A 8 31.72 -41.20 -52.97
CA ASN A 8 30.51 -40.80 -53.69
C ASN A 8 29.28 -41.47 -53.00
N ARG A 9 28.07 -40.91 -53.20
CA ARG A 9 26.82 -41.53 -53.73
C ARG A 9 26.39 -42.95 -53.25
N LEU A 10 25.12 -43.34 -53.14
CA LEU A 10 23.82 -42.87 -53.64
C LEU A 10 22.75 -43.80 -53.01
N HIS A 11 21.57 -43.24 -52.69
CA HIS A 11 20.22 -43.75 -52.98
C HIS A 11 19.68 -45.13 -52.48
N GLU A 12 18.35 -45.10 -52.26
CA GLU A 12 17.34 -46.18 -52.37
C GLU A 12 16.69 -46.74 -51.08
N HIS A 13 15.41 -46.41 -50.91
CA HIS A 13 14.39 -47.24 -50.25
C HIS A 13 13.91 -48.31 -51.27
N PRO A 14 13.60 -49.56 -50.87
CA PRO A 14 12.25 -49.84 -50.35
C PRO A 14 12.11 -50.99 -49.32
N ALA A 15 11.00 -50.88 -48.55
CA ALA A 15 10.04 -51.91 -48.13
C ALA A 15 10.44 -53.22 -47.39
N THR A 16 9.78 -53.34 -46.22
CA THR A 16 9.14 -54.54 -45.62
C THR A 16 9.98 -55.65 -44.99
N LEU A 17 9.94 -55.71 -43.65
CA LEU A 17 9.55 -56.94 -42.95
C LEU A 17 8.76 -56.60 -41.66
N PHE A 18 7.63 -57.28 -41.52
CA PHE A 18 6.68 -57.21 -40.41
C PHE A 18 7.31 -57.62 -39.07
N ALA A 19 7.09 -56.84 -38.01
CA ALA A 19 7.06 -57.35 -36.64
C ALA A 19 6.03 -56.55 -35.83
N LEU A 20 4.83 -57.14 -35.67
CA LEU A 20 3.80 -56.68 -34.75
C LEU A 20 4.30 -56.87 -33.31
N VAL A 21 4.56 -55.77 -32.60
CA VAL A 21 4.68 -55.77 -31.14
C VAL A 21 3.51 -54.99 -30.58
N PHE A 22 2.53 -55.72 -30.05
CA PHE A 22 1.46 -55.16 -29.23
C PHE A 22 2.06 -54.63 -27.93
N PHE A 23 2.15 -53.30 -27.78
CA PHE A 23 2.45 -52.67 -26.49
C PHE A 23 1.12 -52.32 -25.81
N ALA A 24 0.78 -53.05 -24.76
CA ALA A 24 -0.38 -52.77 -23.93
C ALA A 24 -0.18 -51.44 -23.19
N LEU A 25 -1.08 -50.47 -23.42
CA LEU A 25 -1.11 -49.21 -22.69
C LEU A 25 -1.68 -49.47 -21.28
N ALA A 26 -0.80 -49.69 -20.31
CA ALA A 26 -1.22 -49.70 -18.90
C ALA A 26 -1.49 -48.25 -18.46
N LEU A 27 -2.76 -47.88 -18.33
CA LEU A 27 -3.17 -46.66 -17.64
C LEU A 27 -2.77 -46.77 -16.16
N SER A 28 -1.60 -46.26 -15.80
CA SER A 28 -1.24 -46.03 -14.41
C SER A 28 -1.91 -44.74 -13.95
N ALA A 29 -2.95 -44.87 -13.12
CA ALA A 29 -3.54 -43.74 -12.42
C ALA A 29 -2.50 -43.18 -11.43
N ILE A 30 -1.92 -42.02 -11.77
CA ILE A 30 -1.08 -41.26 -10.84
C ILE A 30 -2.00 -40.76 -9.72
N PRO A 31 -1.77 -41.11 -8.45
CA PRO A 31 -2.59 -40.58 -7.37
C PRO A 31 -2.27 -39.09 -7.24
N ALA A 32 -3.29 -38.25 -7.45
CA ALA A 32 -3.19 -36.82 -7.16
C ALA A 32 -2.99 -36.65 -5.65
N VAL A 33 -1.76 -36.35 -5.22
CA VAL A 33 -1.48 -35.94 -3.85
C VAL A 33 -2.12 -34.57 -3.67
N ARG A 34 -3.28 -34.56 -3.00
CA ARG A 34 -3.98 -33.33 -2.62
C ARG A 34 -3.11 -32.62 -1.57
N GLN A 35 -2.41 -31.55 -1.96
CA GLN A 35 -1.79 -30.65 -0.99
C GLN A 35 -2.89 -30.12 -0.07
N ARG A 36 -2.93 -30.60 1.17
CA ARG A 36 -3.73 -29.96 2.22
C ARG A 36 -3.08 -28.61 2.48
N ALA A 37 -3.75 -27.54 2.07
CA ALA A 37 -3.49 -26.22 2.62
C ALA A 37 -3.69 -26.32 4.14
N VAL A 38 -2.58 -26.31 4.89
CA VAL A 38 -2.66 -26.18 6.34
C VAL A 38 -3.12 -24.76 6.60
N SER A 39 -4.38 -24.60 6.98
CA SER A 39 -4.89 -23.34 7.56
C SER A 39 -4.00 -23.00 8.74
N ARG A 40 -3.16 -21.98 8.61
CA ARG A 40 -2.34 -21.46 9.73
C ARG A 40 -3.17 -20.66 10.72
N ASP A 41 -4.40 -20.32 10.35
CA ASP A 41 -5.32 -19.64 11.25
C ASP A 41 -6.04 -20.67 12.11
N PRO A 42 -6.00 -20.53 13.45
CA PRO A 42 -6.88 -21.30 14.31
C PRO A 42 -8.32 -21.02 13.88
N ALA A 43 -9.11 -22.09 13.74
CA ALA A 43 -10.53 -21.96 13.44
C ALA A 43 -11.15 -20.96 14.43
N GLU A 44 -11.81 -19.92 13.92
CA GLU A 44 -12.57 -19.00 14.73
C GLU A 44 -13.52 -19.83 15.59
N LEU A 45 -13.44 -19.68 16.92
CA LEU A 45 -14.33 -20.36 17.84
C LEU A 45 -15.76 -20.13 17.35
N ALA A 46 -16.55 -21.19 17.22
CA ALA A 46 -17.96 -21.13 16.87
C ALA A 46 -18.75 -20.42 17.98
N ARG A 47 -18.51 -19.13 18.16
CA ARG A 47 -19.36 -18.23 18.94
C ARG A 47 -20.59 -18.01 18.06
N GLY A 48 -21.77 -18.15 18.66
CA GLY A 48 -23.03 -17.87 17.97
C GLY A 48 -22.98 -16.51 17.27
N LYS A 49 -23.78 -16.34 16.21
CA LYS A 49 -23.80 -15.14 15.36
C LYS A 49 -23.65 -13.88 16.23
N PRO A 50 -22.59 -13.07 16.04
CA PRO A 50 -22.44 -11.83 16.78
C PRO A 50 -23.75 -11.05 16.66
N GLN A 51 -24.30 -10.63 17.79
CA GLN A 51 -25.41 -9.69 17.87
C GLN A 51 -24.81 -8.34 18.24
N PRO A 52 -24.09 -7.65 17.32
CA PRO A 52 -23.48 -6.38 17.64
C PRO A 52 -24.59 -5.40 18.02
N LYS A 53 -24.47 -4.82 19.21
CA LYS A 53 -25.32 -3.69 19.59
C LYS A 53 -24.90 -2.51 18.72
N ILE A 54 -25.62 -2.30 17.61
CA ILE A 54 -25.40 -1.14 16.74
C ILE A 54 -25.75 0.09 17.56
N LEU A 55 -24.73 0.84 17.98
CA LEU A 55 -24.91 2.12 18.63
C LEU A 55 -25.60 3.06 17.64
N ALA A 56 -26.55 3.86 18.13
CA ALA A 56 -27.14 4.91 17.32
C ALA A 56 -26.03 5.81 16.78
N ARG A 57 -26.07 6.11 15.48
CA ARG A 57 -25.09 7.01 14.86
C ARG A 57 -25.15 8.34 15.62
N PRO A 58 -24.03 8.84 16.16
CA PRO A 58 -24.06 10.06 16.97
C PRO A 58 -24.69 11.21 16.19
N ALA A 59 -25.56 11.97 16.85
CA ALA A 59 -26.12 13.20 16.31
C ALA A 59 -24.97 14.19 16.05
N GLY A 60 -24.82 14.66 14.82
CA GLY A 60 -23.66 15.47 14.38
C GLY A 60 -22.81 14.84 13.28
N ALA A 61 -23.32 13.82 12.58
CA ALA A 61 -22.65 13.18 11.45
C ALA A 61 -22.09 14.20 10.43
N VAL A 62 -20.86 13.99 10.00
CA VAL A 62 -20.30 14.68 8.83
C VAL A 62 -21.16 14.27 7.63
N ALA A 63 -21.84 15.23 7.02
CA ALA A 63 -22.71 14.98 5.88
C ALA A 63 -21.87 14.44 4.70
N ARG A 64 -22.38 13.44 3.97
CA ARG A 64 -21.65 12.88 2.82
C ARG A 64 -21.31 13.94 1.78
N GLN A 65 -22.18 14.94 1.63
CA GLN A 65 -22.00 16.08 0.73
C GLN A 65 -20.88 17.02 1.17
N ALA A 66 -20.42 16.96 2.43
CA ALA A 66 -19.29 17.75 2.89
C ALA A 66 -17.94 17.18 2.41
N VAL A 67 -17.91 15.90 2.01
CA VAL A 67 -16.71 15.22 1.50
C VAL A 67 -16.33 15.81 0.15
N ASP A 68 -15.10 16.32 0.06
CA ASP A 68 -14.54 16.90 -1.15
C ASP A 68 -13.79 15.84 -1.97
N GLU A 69 -14.54 15.06 -2.72
CA GLU A 69 -13.96 14.02 -3.55
C GLU A 69 -13.01 14.55 -4.62
N LYS A 70 -13.22 15.78 -5.09
CA LYS A 70 -12.34 16.42 -6.08
C LYS A 70 -10.98 16.68 -5.47
N SER A 71 -10.94 17.24 -4.26
CA SER A 71 -9.69 17.45 -3.54
C SER A 71 -9.00 16.13 -3.18
N MET A 72 -9.74 15.07 -2.84
CA MET A 72 -9.16 13.75 -2.60
C MET A 72 -8.51 13.19 -3.87
N ARG A 73 -9.22 13.20 -5.00
CA ARG A 73 -8.67 12.75 -6.30
C ARG A 73 -7.45 13.58 -6.72
N ALA A 74 -7.45 14.88 -6.44
CA ALA A 74 -6.31 15.75 -6.73
C ALA A 74 -5.08 15.39 -5.87
N LEU A 75 -5.26 15.05 -4.58
CA LEU A 75 -4.17 14.59 -3.73
C LEU A 75 -3.61 13.25 -4.21
N ILE A 76 -4.48 12.28 -4.52
CA ILE A 76 -4.08 10.97 -5.09
C ILE A 76 -3.29 11.20 -6.38
N GLY A 77 -3.77 12.06 -7.28
CA GLY A 77 -3.10 12.39 -8.52
C GLY A 77 -1.70 13.01 -8.31
N LYS A 78 -1.53 13.89 -7.32
CA LYS A 78 -0.21 14.44 -6.96
C LYS A 78 0.74 13.36 -6.44
N LEU A 79 0.25 12.45 -5.60
CA LEU A 79 1.06 11.33 -5.08
C LEU A 79 1.47 10.37 -6.20
N VAL A 80 0.54 10.04 -7.10
CA VAL A 80 0.79 9.22 -8.30
C VAL A 80 1.81 9.89 -9.22
N ALA A 81 1.73 11.22 -9.38
CA ALA A 81 2.64 11.99 -10.23
C ALA A 81 4.09 11.99 -9.75
N CYS A 82 4.37 11.61 -8.49
CA CYS A 82 5.74 11.35 -8.03
C CYS A 82 6.35 10.09 -8.68
N GLY A 83 5.58 9.33 -9.48
CA GLY A 83 6.02 8.16 -10.26
C GLY A 83 6.25 6.90 -9.43
N THR A 84 7.02 7.05 -8.35
CA THR A 84 7.26 6.03 -7.34
C THR A 84 7.34 6.70 -5.98
N ARG A 85 6.90 5.98 -4.94
CA ARG A 85 7.10 6.32 -3.53
C ARG A 85 7.73 5.11 -2.83
N LEU A 86 8.60 4.38 -3.51
CA LEU A 86 9.38 3.32 -2.87
C LEU A 86 10.28 3.92 -1.81
N THR A 87 10.37 3.31 -0.63
CA THR A 87 11.20 3.81 0.47
C THR A 87 12.68 3.99 0.10
N LEU A 88 13.18 3.18 -0.84
CA LEU A 88 14.55 3.23 -1.37
C LEU A 88 14.75 4.30 -2.47
N SER A 89 13.67 4.92 -2.97
CA SER A 89 13.75 5.96 -4.00
C SER A 89 14.24 7.29 -3.42
N SER A 90 14.39 8.30 -4.28
CA SER A 90 14.93 9.60 -3.89
C SER A 90 14.12 10.30 -2.80
N TRP A 91 14.85 10.82 -1.81
CA TRP A 91 14.33 11.66 -0.73
C TRP A 91 14.48 13.17 -0.99
N THR A 92 15.28 13.53 -1.98
CA THR A 92 15.66 14.92 -2.28
C THR A 92 15.10 15.43 -3.60
N ASP A 93 14.63 14.54 -4.47
CA ASP A 93 13.98 14.93 -5.70
C ASP A 93 12.54 15.41 -5.42
N SER A 94 12.30 16.68 -5.75
CA SER A 94 10.99 17.33 -5.62
C SER A 94 9.89 16.79 -6.55
N LYS A 95 10.26 16.04 -7.60
CA LYS A 95 9.34 15.58 -8.65
C LYS A 95 9.15 14.08 -8.69
N ARG A 96 10.08 13.31 -8.12
CA ARG A 96 10.04 11.84 -8.13
C ARG A 96 10.48 11.25 -6.80
N GLY A 97 9.92 10.10 -6.45
CA GLY A 97 10.34 9.34 -5.27
C GLY A 97 9.54 9.65 -4.01
N ILE A 98 9.94 8.98 -2.93
CA ILE A 98 9.30 9.07 -1.62
C ILE A 98 9.36 10.50 -1.03
N GLY A 99 10.44 11.24 -1.32
CA GLY A 99 10.59 12.64 -0.89
C GLY A 99 9.51 13.56 -1.47
N CYS A 100 9.23 13.43 -2.79
CA CYS A 100 8.12 14.11 -3.45
C CYS A 100 6.78 13.80 -2.77
N GLY A 101 6.51 12.53 -2.47
CA GLY A 101 5.29 12.10 -1.79
C GLY A 101 5.13 12.72 -0.39
N ARG A 102 6.21 12.71 0.40
CA ARG A 102 6.24 13.30 1.75
C ARG A 102 5.95 14.80 1.73
N GLU A 103 6.58 15.54 0.82
CA GLU A 103 6.35 17.00 0.68
C GLU A 103 4.91 17.33 0.26
N VAL A 104 4.33 16.55 -0.66
CA VAL A 104 2.92 16.70 -1.06
C VAL A 104 1.98 16.56 0.15
N ILE A 105 2.25 15.57 1.02
CA ILE A 105 1.42 15.29 2.20
C ILE A 105 1.60 16.38 3.26
N VAL A 106 2.84 16.78 3.55
CA VAL A 106 3.14 17.87 4.48
C VAL A 106 2.46 19.17 4.03
N ALA A 107 2.55 19.49 2.74
CA ALA A 107 1.89 20.67 2.17
C ALA A 107 0.37 20.60 2.36
N ARG A 108 -0.25 19.43 2.11
CA ARG A 108 -1.69 19.26 2.27
C ARG A 108 -2.13 19.36 3.73
N PHE A 109 -1.44 18.75 4.67
CA PHE A 109 -1.79 18.88 6.09
C PHE A 109 -1.58 20.31 6.60
N ASN A 110 -0.56 21.02 6.13
CA ASN A 110 -0.35 22.43 6.47
C ASN A 110 -1.44 23.35 5.91
N GLU A 111 -1.93 23.09 4.69
CA GLU A 111 -3.11 23.77 4.13
C GLU A 111 -4.33 23.60 5.05
N ILE A 112 -4.62 22.35 5.44
CA ILE A 112 -5.73 22.03 6.35
C ILE A 112 -5.53 22.69 7.73
N ALA A 113 -4.30 22.69 8.25
CA ALA A 113 -4.00 23.28 9.54
C ALA A 113 -4.26 24.79 9.57
N LYS A 114 -3.93 25.51 8.49
CA LYS A 114 -4.25 26.94 8.32
C LYS A 114 -5.77 27.16 8.35
N ASP A 115 -6.52 26.35 7.61
CA ASP A 115 -7.99 26.44 7.55
C ASP A 115 -8.68 26.06 8.87
N SER A 116 -8.00 25.30 9.74
CA SER A 116 -8.51 24.92 11.07
C SER A 116 -8.42 26.02 12.12
N GLY A 117 -7.81 27.17 11.79
CA GLY A 117 -7.48 28.21 12.76
C GLY A 117 -6.35 27.80 13.73
N GLY A 118 -5.40 26.98 13.26
CA GLY A 118 -4.23 26.54 14.02
C GLY A 118 -4.49 25.44 15.06
N LYS A 119 -5.66 24.79 15.04
CA LYS A 119 -6.01 23.72 15.98
C LYS A 119 -5.35 22.39 15.63
N LEU A 120 -5.13 22.15 14.34
CA LEU A 120 -4.47 20.96 13.84
C LEU A 120 -2.95 21.19 13.85
N GLN A 121 -2.21 20.31 14.51
CA GLN A 121 -0.75 20.37 14.62
C GLN A 121 -0.12 19.38 13.65
N VAL A 122 0.72 19.87 12.74
CA VAL A 122 1.42 19.02 11.77
C VAL A 122 2.81 18.69 12.30
N VAL A 123 3.15 17.41 12.35
CA VAL A 123 4.44 16.89 12.83
C VAL A 123 5.02 15.98 11.77
N VAL A 124 6.30 16.20 11.46
CA VAL A 124 7.12 15.25 10.69
C VAL A 124 7.95 14.47 11.70
N ASP A 125 7.61 13.21 11.89
CA ASP A 125 8.24 12.29 12.82
C ASP A 125 9.40 11.58 12.12
N LYS A 126 10.62 11.94 12.52
CA LYS A 126 11.86 11.46 11.91
C LYS A 126 12.43 10.32 12.74
N PHE A 127 12.71 9.21 12.08
CA PHE A 127 13.29 8.04 12.69
C PHE A 127 14.20 7.32 11.70
N GLU A 128 14.97 6.36 12.18
CA GLU A 128 15.78 5.49 11.32
C GLU A 128 15.27 4.06 11.41
N SER A 129 15.38 3.34 10.30
CA SER A 129 15.08 1.92 10.24
C SER A 129 16.18 1.17 9.48
N THR A 130 16.42 -0.08 9.88
CA THR A 130 17.34 -0.99 9.21
C THR A 130 16.56 -2.18 8.67
N SER A 131 16.96 -2.69 7.50
CA SER A 131 16.38 -3.91 6.92
C SER A 131 17.39 -4.64 6.04
N GLU A 132 17.06 -5.84 5.61
CA GLU A 132 17.84 -6.56 4.59
C GLU A 132 17.94 -5.75 3.29
N ARG A 133 16.88 -5.02 2.92
CA ARG A 133 16.83 -4.15 1.74
C ARG A 133 17.80 -2.97 1.81
N THR A 134 18.19 -2.57 3.01
CA THR A 134 19.24 -1.55 3.21
C THR A 134 20.60 -2.17 3.52
N SER A 135 20.73 -3.50 3.40
CA SER A 135 21.92 -4.26 3.81
C SER A 135 22.35 -3.96 5.25
N GLY A 136 21.36 -3.78 6.15
CA GLY A 136 21.58 -3.44 7.55
C GLY A 136 22.00 -1.99 7.81
N LYS A 137 22.10 -1.15 6.78
CA LYS A 137 22.41 0.27 6.96
C LYS A 137 21.18 1.03 7.47
N PRO A 138 21.32 1.92 8.46
CA PRO A 138 20.24 2.81 8.86
C PRO A 138 19.80 3.67 7.68
N MET A 139 18.48 3.76 7.48
CA MET A 139 17.86 4.62 6.49
C MET A 139 16.91 5.59 7.20
N PRO A 140 17.02 6.91 6.94
CA PRO A 140 16.12 7.89 7.51
C PRO A 140 14.72 7.74 6.91
N LEU A 141 13.72 7.77 7.77
CA LEU A 141 12.30 7.70 7.46
C LEU A 141 11.58 8.85 8.15
N GLU A 142 10.53 9.35 7.50
CA GLU A 142 9.75 10.50 7.97
C GLU A 142 8.25 10.22 7.86
N ASN A 143 7.61 9.85 8.97
CA ASN A 143 6.15 9.78 9.03
C ASN A 143 5.58 11.20 9.11
N VAL A 144 4.36 11.39 8.61
CA VAL A 144 3.67 12.68 8.70
C VAL A 144 2.38 12.52 9.48
N TYR A 145 2.24 13.28 10.56
CA TYR A 145 1.06 13.29 11.41
C TYR A 145 0.39 14.66 11.38
N ALA A 146 -0.94 14.65 11.36
CA ALA A 146 -1.75 15.80 11.72
C ALA A 146 -2.57 15.47 12.97
N ILE A 147 -2.31 16.21 14.05
CA ILE A 147 -2.82 15.92 15.39
C ILE A 147 -3.87 16.96 15.73
N LEU A 148 -5.08 16.51 16.02
CA LEU A 148 -6.17 17.33 16.54
C LEU A 148 -6.32 17.06 18.05
N PRO A 149 -5.80 17.94 18.93
CA PRO A 149 -5.76 17.67 20.37
C PRO A 149 -7.15 17.58 20.99
N GLY A 150 -7.33 16.61 21.87
CA GLY A 150 -8.53 16.49 22.69
C GLY A 150 -8.68 17.68 23.66
N SER A 151 -9.91 18.10 23.93
CA SER A 151 -10.20 19.20 24.86
C SER A 151 -10.34 18.79 26.32
N ASP A 152 -10.51 17.49 26.59
CA ASP A 152 -10.68 16.97 27.95
C ASP A 152 -9.34 16.43 28.45
N ALA A 153 -8.77 17.04 29.49
CA ALA A 153 -7.45 16.67 30.00
C ALA A 153 -7.33 15.18 30.41
N LYS A 154 -8.43 14.54 30.82
CA LYS A 154 -8.42 13.11 31.21
C LYS A 154 -8.50 12.19 29.99
N LEU A 155 -9.14 12.64 28.91
CA LEU A 155 -9.37 11.84 27.70
C LEU A 155 -8.44 12.18 26.55
N ALA A 156 -7.70 13.28 26.58
CA ALA A 156 -6.77 13.69 25.53
C ALA A 156 -5.64 12.67 25.30
N LYS A 157 -5.35 11.81 26.28
CA LYS A 157 -4.43 10.67 26.17
C LYS A 157 -4.98 9.48 25.38
N ILE A 158 -6.30 9.45 25.13
CA ILE A 158 -6.92 8.48 24.25
C ILE A 158 -6.79 9.03 22.83
N ILE A 159 -6.16 8.25 21.96
CA ILE A 159 -5.87 8.65 20.58
C ILE A 159 -6.65 7.73 19.65
N PHE A 160 -7.47 8.34 18.79
CA PHE A 160 -8.07 7.66 17.65
C PHE A 160 -7.22 7.94 16.41
N ILE A 161 -6.77 6.89 15.75
CA ILE A 161 -5.90 7.01 14.58
C ILE A 161 -6.70 6.71 13.32
N VAL A 162 -6.58 7.59 12.33
CA VAL A 162 -6.97 7.32 10.94
C VAL A 162 -5.69 7.40 10.12
N SER A 163 -5.36 6.33 9.40
CA SER A 163 -4.07 6.21 8.73
C SER A 163 -4.21 5.68 7.31
N GLY A 164 -3.27 6.07 6.46
CA GLY A 164 -2.88 5.34 5.25
C GLY A 164 -1.35 5.30 5.17
N HIS A 165 -0.80 4.34 4.45
CA HIS A 165 0.64 4.37 4.16
C HIS A 165 0.89 5.09 2.85
N PHE A 166 1.98 5.85 2.76
CA PHE A 166 2.25 6.66 1.58
C PHE A 166 3.38 6.12 0.71
N ASP A 167 4.17 5.17 1.21
CA ASP A 167 5.09 4.42 0.37
C ASP A 167 4.33 3.50 -0.60
N SER A 168 5.01 3.14 -1.68
CA SER A 168 4.47 2.29 -2.76
C SER A 168 5.53 1.30 -3.20
N ARG A 169 5.13 0.16 -3.75
CA ARG A 169 6.07 -0.93 -4.09
C ARG A 169 5.96 -1.34 -5.56
N PRO A 170 7.04 -1.25 -6.35
CA PRO A 170 7.10 -1.88 -7.67
C PRO A 170 7.30 -3.40 -7.54
N SER A 171 7.12 -4.14 -8.65
CA SER A 171 7.32 -5.59 -8.66
C SER A 171 8.74 -6.00 -8.28
N ASN A 172 9.75 -5.28 -8.79
CA ASN A 172 11.11 -5.42 -8.32
C ASN A 172 11.34 -4.49 -7.13
N VAL A 173 11.32 -5.05 -5.93
CA VAL A 173 11.41 -4.29 -4.67
C VAL A 173 12.75 -3.58 -4.46
N MET A 174 13.76 -3.94 -5.23
CA MET A 174 15.09 -3.33 -5.17
C MET A 174 15.33 -2.29 -6.25
N ASP A 175 14.33 -2.00 -7.09
CA ASP A 175 14.42 -1.00 -8.16
C ASP A 175 13.84 0.34 -7.69
N PRO A 176 14.67 1.32 -7.31
CA PRO A 176 14.21 2.65 -6.90
C PRO A 176 13.68 3.50 -8.06
N GLU A 177 13.99 3.13 -9.31
CA GLU A 177 13.62 3.88 -10.50
C GLU A 177 12.36 3.32 -11.17
N ALA A 178 11.92 2.11 -10.81
CA ALA A 178 10.68 1.55 -11.33
C ALA A 178 9.46 2.39 -10.90
N ASP A 179 8.53 2.58 -11.84
CA ASP A 179 7.25 3.22 -11.54
C ASP A 179 6.42 2.34 -10.58
N ALA A 180 5.94 2.99 -9.53
CA ALA A 180 5.06 2.43 -8.53
C ALA A 180 4.03 3.51 -8.15
N PRO A 181 3.04 3.79 -9.00
CA PRO A 181 2.14 4.92 -8.79
C PRO A 181 1.29 4.79 -7.53
N GLY A 182 0.93 3.57 -7.12
CA GLY A 182 0.27 3.27 -5.84
C GLY A 182 -0.98 4.12 -5.57
N ALA A 183 -1.86 4.27 -6.55
CA ALA A 183 -3.05 5.12 -6.43
C ALA A 183 -4.05 4.58 -5.41
N ASP A 184 -4.33 3.28 -5.48
CA ASP A 184 -5.22 2.57 -4.56
C ASP A 184 -4.46 2.14 -3.30
N ASP A 185 -3.21 1.67 -3.48
CA ASP A 185 -2.31 1.16 -2.45
C ASP A 185 -1.06 2.05 -2.28
N ASP A 186 -1.04 3.02 -1.34
CA ASP A 186 -2.17 3.46 -0.51
C ASP A 186 -2.34 4.99 -0.53
N ALA A 187 -2.14 5.61 -1.69
CA ALA A 187 -2.45 7.03 -1.86
C ALA A 187 -3.94 7.34 -1.56
N SER A 188 -4.83 6.37 -1.77
CA SER A 188 -6.25 6.47 -1.47
C SER A 188 -6.51 6.57 0.05
N GLY A 189 -5.87 5.73 0.87
CA GLY A 189 -5.95 5.77 2.33
C GLY A 189 -5.34 7.04 2.90
N VAL A 190 -4.23 7.52 2.35
CA VAL A 190 -3.66 8.84 2.70
C VAL A 190 -4.66 9.96 2.40
N ALA A 191 -5.38 9.89 1.28
CA ALA A 191 -6.41 10.86 0.95
C ALA A 191 -7.62 10.81 1.88
N VAL A 192 -8.03 9.63 2.33
CA VAL A 192 -9.05 9.46 3.37
C VAL A 192 -8.59 10.08 4.69
N SER A 193 -7.35 9.81 5.11
CA SER A 193 -6.75 10.38 6.32
C SER A 193 -6.74 11.92 6.27
N ALA A 194 -6.29 12.51 5.16
CA ALA A 194 -6.28 13.96 4.95
C ALA A 194 -7.68 14.58 4.92
N GLU A 195 -8.66 13.92 4.29
CA GLU A 195 -10.02 14.44 4.22
C GLU A 195 -10.73 14.38 5.57
N CYS A 196 -10.51 13.32 6.36
CA CYS A 196 -10.94 13.24 7.75
C CYS A 196 -10.33 14.38 8.58
N ALA A 197 -9.05 14.68 8.39
CA ALA A 197 -8.39 15.82 9.06
C ALA A 197 -9.09 17.14 8.73
N ARG A 198 -9.42 17.38 7.46
CA ARG A 198 -10.10 18.61 7.00
C ARG A 198 -11.50 18.76 7.59
N LEU A 199 -12.29 17.70 7.53
CA LEU A 199 -13.68 17.72 7.98
C LEU A 199 -13.78 17.87 9.50
N LEU A 200 -12.99 17.10 10.25
CA LEU A 200 -13.06 17.05 11.70
C LEU A 200 -12.42 18.30 12.33
N SER A 201 -11.30 18.80 11.79
CA SER A 201 -10.70 20.05 12.28
C SER A 201 -11.62 21.27 12.07
N LYS A 202 -12.32 21.34 10.92
CA LYS A 202 -13.31 22.39 10.62
C LYS A 202 -14.58 22.28 11.47
N ALA A 203 -15.07 21.07 11.71
CA ALA A 203 -16.23 20.85 12.59
C ALA A 203 -15.93 21.33 14.03
N GLY A 204 -14.74 21.02 14.55
CA GLY A 204 -14.26 21.53 15.83
C GLY A 204 -13.96 23.05 15.83
N ALA A 205 -13.72 23.66 14.67
CA ALA A 205 -13.58 25.10 14.50
C ALA A 205 -14.92 25.85 14.64
N ASN A 206 -15.99 25.33 14.03
CA ASN A 206 -17.30 25.98 13.92
C ASN A 206 -18.22 25.81 15.14
N GLY A 207 -17.67 25.57 16.33
CA GLY A 207 -18.46 25.50 17.56
C GLY A 207 -19.32 24.24 17.74
N ARG A 208 -19.22 23.24 16.86
CA ARG A 208 -19.92 21.93 17.01
C ARG A 208 -19.27 21.00 18.06
N GLY A 209 -18.55 21.58 19.02
CA GLY A 209 -17.82 20.89 20.08
C GLY A 209 -16.37 20.56 19.72
N ARG A 210 -15.44 20.80 20.64
CA ARG A 210 -14.09 20.24 20.56
C ARG A 210 -14.18 18.75 20.91
N TYR A 211 -13.48 17.89 20.17
CA TYR A 211 -13.42 16.46 20.51
C TYR A 211 -12.75 16.29 21.87
N ARG A 212 -13.30 15.42 22.72
CA ARG A 212 -12.76 15.20 24.07
C ARG A 212 -11.42 14.44 24.03
N ALA A 213 -11.33 13.47 23.14
CA ALA A 213 -10.13 12.67 22.88
C ALA A 213 -9.33 13.26 21.71
N THR A 214 -8.05 12.89 21.61
CA THR A 214 -7.18 13.29 20.51
C THR A 214 -7.48 12.45 19.28
N ILE A 215 -7.46 13.08 18.11
CA ILE A 215 -7.54 12.37 16.82
C ILE A 215 -6.24 12.63 16.07
N LEU A 216 -5.60 11.56 15.61
CA LEU A 216 -4.35 11.60 14.86
C LEU A 216 -4.62 11.08 13.44
N PHE A 217 -4.31 11.91 12.46
CA PHE A 217 -4.36 11.57 11.04
C PHE A 217 -2.95 11.29 10.57
N ALA A 218 -2.69 10.08 10.11
CA ALA A 218 -1.34 9.62 9.80
C ALA A 218 -1.18 9.34 8.30
N ALA A 219 -0.01 9.69 7.79
CA ALA A 219 0.57 9.11 6.59
C ALA A 219 1.91 8.47 7.01
N VAL A 220 1.98 7.15 6.94
CA VAL A 220 3.07 6.38 7.54
C VAL A 220 3.80 5.53 6.51
N PHE A 221 4.96 5.02 6.91
CA PHE A 221 5.61 3.92 6.21
C PHE A 221 4.93 2.59 6.52
N TRP A 222 4.79 1.76 5.50
CA TRP A 222 4.55 0.34 5.65
C TRP A 222 5.87 -0.43 5.48
N SER A 223 6.22 -1.25 6.46
CA SER A 223 7.37 -2.15 6.36
C SER A 223 6.93 -3.44 5.66
N GLY A 224 7.29 -3.56 4.38
CA GLY A 224 7.08 -4.76 3.56
C GLY A 224 8.26 -5.22 2.74
#